data_AF-A0A4Q4D290-F1
#
_entry.id   AF-A0A4Q4D290-F1
#
_cell.length_a   1.000
_cell.length_b   1.000
_cell.length_c   1.000
_cell.angle_alpha   90.00
_cell.angle_beta   90.00
_cell.angle_gamma   90.00
#
_symmetry.space_group_name_H-M   'P 1'
#
loop_
_entity.id
_entity.type
_entity.pdbx_description
1 polymer ?
#
loop_
_entity_poly.entity_id
_entity_poly.type
_entity_poly.pdbx_seq_one_letter_code
_entity_poly.pdbx_strand_id
1 'polypeptide(L)'
;LLDPANRQFTESVAQQAAADAGLTLSGESYAQVGAALARAVAGKVDATLDDKAAAVDAAFVEAKLVTWGTKPTKAADLALVVTGSSRSGGSGAVLAALAQGLDGAGAGTVVAGPTGASRDEGYVAEVRDGASAVSTVDVTDAAAGPVVVALALAREAGGNNGAWGTSRSADGALPR
;
A
#
# COMPACT_ATOMS: atom_id res chain seq x y z
N LEU A 1 0.32 -10.27 7.97
CA LEU A 1 0.84 -9.54 6.78
C LEU A 1 2.06 -8.68 7.08
N LEU A 2 2.01 -7.68 7.96
CA LEU A 2 3.11 -6.71 8.13
C LEU A 2 4.12 -7.05 9.24
N ASP A 3 3.99 -8.22 9.86
CA ASP A 3 4.88 -8.66 10.93
C ASP A 3 6.19 -9.19 10.32
N PRO A 4 7.36 -8.58 10.63
CA PRO A 4 8.64 -9.04 10.14
C PRO A 4 8.96 -10.50 10.49
N ALA A 5 8.46 -11.01 11.62
CA ALA A 5 8.63 -12.42 12.01
C ALA A 5 7.93 -13.38 11.04
N ASN A 6 6.87 -12.93 10.37
CA ASN A 6 6.09 -13.71 9.41
C ASN A 6 6.51 -13.45 7.95
N ARG A 7 7.65 -12.77 7.72
CA ARG A 7 8.13 -12.41 6.37
C ARG A 7 8.22 -13.61 5.44
N GLN A 8 8.97 -14.64 5.84
CA GLN A 8 9.23 -15.79 4.98
C GLN A 8 7.94 -16.50 4.57
N PHE A 9 7.00 -16.67 5.51
CA PHE A 9 5.68 -17.25 5.24
C PHE A 9 4.86 -16.37 4.27
N THR A 10 4.87 -15.06 4.49
CA THR A 10 4.11 -14.11 3.67
C THR A 10 4.63 -14.08 2.23
N GLU A 11 5.95 -14.03 2.07
CA GLU A 11 6.62 -14.08 0.77
C GLU A 11 6.38 -15.40 0.05
N SER A 12 6.45 -16.54 0.76
CA SER A 12 6.20 -17.85 0.15
C SER A 12 4.77 -17.98 -0.36
N VAL A 13 3.78 -17.47 0.37
CA VAL A 13 2.38 -17.47 -0.08
C VAL A 13 2.22 -16.62 -1.34
N ALA A 14 2.80 -15.42 -1.37
CA ALA A 14 2.72 -14.54 -2.53
C ALA A 14 3.38 -15.16 -3.77
N GLN A 15 4.57 -15.76 -3.61
CA GLN A 15 5.31 -16.41 -4.69
C GLN A 15 4.58 -17.64 -5.22
N GLN A 16 4.07 -18.50 -4.32
CA GLN A 16 3.33 -19.70 -4.71
C GLN A 16 2.04 -19.32 -5.46
N ALA A 17 1.26 -18.38 -4.92
CA ALA A 17 0.02 -17.92 -5.55
C ALA A 17 0.28 -17.32 -6.93
N ALA A 18 1.35 -16.54 -7.08
CA ALA A 18 1.74 -15.99 -8.37
C ALA A 18 2.19 -17.07 -9.36
N ALA A 19 2.99 -18.04 -8.91
CA ALA A 19 3.43 -19.16 -9.74
C ALA A 19 2.24 -19.98 -10.26
N ASP A 20 1.30 -20.32 -9.38
CA ASP A 20 0.09 -21.09 -9.73
C ASP A 20 -0.82 -20.32 -10.70
N ALA A 21 -0.87 -19.00 -10.58
CA ALA A 21 -1.57 -18.11 -11.52
C ALA A 21 -0.78 -17.81 -12.80
N GLY A 22 0.45 -18.30 -12.94
CA GLY A 22 1.35 -18.00 -14.06
C GLY A 22 1.66 -16.50 -14.19
N LEU A 23 1.87 -15.84 -13.05
CA LEU A 23 2.19 -14.42 -12.92
C LEU A 23 3.67 -14.23 -12.62
N THR A 24 4.28 -13.22 -13.23
CA THR A 24 5.62 -12.77 -12.87
C THR A 24 5.49 -11.55 -11.95
N LEU A 25 5.91 -11.70 -10.69
CA LEU A 25 5.93 -10.60 -9.73
C LEU A 25 7.14 -9.69 -10.00
N SER A 26 6.91 -8.39 -9.89
CA SER A 26 7.96 -7.37 -9.99
C SER A 26 8.45 -6.99 -8.59
N GLY A 27 9.70 -6.53 -8.49
CA GLY A 27 10.32 -6.13 -7.23
C GLY A 27 10.92 -7.29 -6.43
N GLU A 28 11.41 -6.98 -5.23
CA GLU A 28 12.08 -7.92 -4.32
C GLU A 28 11.34 -7.97 -2.97
N SER A 29 11.42 -9.12 -2.28
CA SER A 29 10.88 -9.30 -0.92
C SER A 29 9.41 -8.83 -0.82
N TYR A 30 9.08 -7.95 0.13
CA TYR A 30 7.73 -7.47 0.39
C TYR A 30 7.12 -6.64 -0.74
N ALA A 31 7.91 -6.14 -1.70
CA ALA A 31 7.36 -5.52 -2.90
C ALA A 31 6.63 -6.56 -3.77
N GLN A 32 7.11 -7.81 -3.81
CA GLN A 32 6.41 -8.90 -4.49
C GLN A 32 5.10 -9.25 -3.80
N VAL A 33 5.08 -9.23 -2.46
CA VAL A 33 3.84 -9.40 -1.68
C VAL A 33 2.85 -8.29 -2.01
N GLY A 34 3.31 -7.04 -2.09
CA GLY A 34 2.50 -5.90 -2.49
C GLY A 34 1.92 -6.07 -3.89
N ALA A 35 2.75 -6.46 -4.86
CA ALA A 35 2.31 -6.69 -6.23
C ALA A 35 1.30 -7.84 -6.37
N ALA A 36 1.51 -8.93 -5.61
CA ALA A 36 0.57 -10.06 -5.59
C ALA A 36 -0.78 -9.64 -4.97
N LEU A 37 -0.76 -8.93 -3.85
CA LEU A 37 -1.98 -8.39 -3.25
C LEU A 37 -2.68 -7.42 -4.19
N ALA A 38 -1.93 -6.53 -4.83
CA ALA A 38 -2.47 -5.59 -5.80
C ALA A 38 -3.13 -6.33 -6.96
N ARG A 39 -2.54 -7.42 -7.45
CA ARG A 39 -3.13 -8.23 -8.52
C ARG A 39 -4.48 -8.85 -8.16
N ALA A 40 -4.74 -9.08 -6.88
CA ALA A 40 -5.98 -9.63 -6.38
C ALA A 40 -7.14 -8.61 -6.36
N VAL A 41 -6.84 -7.31 -6.24
CA VAL A 41 -7.87 -6.28 -5.98
C VAL A 41 -7.75 -4.98 -6.76
N ALA A 42 -6.60 -4.70 -7.37
CA ALA A 42 -6.28 -3.46 -8.03
C ALA A 42 -5.89 -3.70 -9.49
N GLY A 43 -6.01 -2.64 -10.28
CA GLY A 43 -5.67 -2.63 -11.70
C GLY A 43 -5.76 -1.22 -12.25
N LYS A 44 -5.38 -1.06 -13.52
CA LYS A 44 -5.65 0.19 -14.24
C LYS A 44 -7.15 0.35 -14.48
N VAL A 45 -7.57 1.57 -14.80
CA VAL A 45 -8.97 1.92 -15.10
C VAL A 45 -9.61 0.89 -16.04
N ASP A 46 -10.79 0.42 -15.64
CA ASP A 46 -11.61 -0.62 -16.29
C ASP A 46 -11.03 -2.05 -16.26
N ALA A 47 -9.98 -2.31 -15.47
CA ALA A 47 -9.48 -3.67 -15.28
C ALA A 47 -10.54 -4.57 -14.62
N THR A 48 -10.66 -5.78 -15.16
CA THR A 48 -11.50 -6.84 -14.59
C THR A 48 -10.65 -7.75 -13.69
N LEU A 49 -11.22 -8.14 -12.54
CA LEU A 49 -10.64 -9.18 -11.70
C LEU A 49 -10.94 -10.54 -12.34
N ASP A 50 -9.95 -11.13 -13.00
CA ASP A 50 -10.03 -12.44 -13.64
C ASP A 50 -9.82 -13.60 -12.65
N ASP A 51 -9.91 -14.84 -13.15
CA ASP A 51 -9.74 -16.06 -12.33
C ASP A 51 -8.37 -16.11 -11.64
N LYS A 52 -7.34 -15.53 -12.25
CA LYS A 52 -6.00 -15.41 -11.65
C LYS A 52 -6.00 -14.45 -10.47
N ALA A 53 -6.72 -13.32 -10.55
CA ALA A 53 -6.94 -12.42 -9.41
C ALA A 53 -7.61 -13.16 -8.26
N ALA A 54 -8.65 -13.94 -8.58
CA ALA A 54 -9.42 -14.70 -7.62
C ALA A 54 -8.58 -15.79 -6.94
N ALA A 55 -7.70 -16.47 -7.67
CA ALA A 55 -6.79 -17.48 -7.11
C ALA A 55 -5.78 -16.86 -6.13
N VAL A 56 -5.17 -15.72 -6.50
CA VAL A 56 -4.23 -15.02 -5.60
C VAL A 56 -4.96 -14.52 -4.35
N ASP A 57 -6.15 -13.96 -4.50
CA ASP A 57 -6.99 -13.55 -3.37
C ASP A 57 -7.28 -14.72 -2.41
N ALA A 58 -7.72 -15.86 -2.96
CA ALA A 58 -8.04 -17.05 -2.17
C ALA A 58 -6.83 -17.53 -1.37
N ALA A 59 -5.63 -17.56 -1.97
CA ALA A 59 -4.41 -17.94 -1.28
C ALA A 59 -4.07 -17.01 -0.09
N PHE A 60 -4.24 -15.69 -0.25
CA PHE A 60 -4.00 -14.73 0.83
C PHE A 60 -5.02 -14.86 1.97
N VAL A 61 -6.28 -15.12 1.64
CA VAL A 61 -7.35 -15.35 2.62
C VAL A 61 -7.14 -16.67 3.38
N GLU A 62 -6.83 -17.77 2.67
CA GLU A 62 -6.56 -19.08 3.25
C GLU A 62 -5.34 -19.05 4.18
N ALA A 63 -4.29 -18.32 3.78
CA ALA A 63 -3.10 -18.08 4.60
C ALA A 63 -3.33 -17.11 5.77
N LYS A 64 -4.54 -16.54 5.92
CA LYS A 64 -4.90 -15.56 6.96
C LYS A 64 -4.06 -14.30 6.92
N LEU A 65 -3.58 -13.94 5.73
CA LEU A 65 -2.81 -12.72 5.50
C LEU A 65 -3.73 -11.52 5.27
N VAL A 66 -4.92 -11.76 4.71
CA VAL A 66 -5.94 -10.75 4.42
C VAL A 66 -7.31 -11.25 4.89
N THR A 67 -8.12 -10.31 5.37
CA THR A 67 -9.53 -10.54 5.68
C THR A 67 -10.34 -9.43 5.03
N TRP A 68 -11.38 -9.79 4.28
CA TRP A 68 -12.27 -8.84 3.65
C TRP A 68 -13.53 -8.62 4.50
N GLY A 69 -13.86 -7.37 4.80
CA GLY A 69 -15.20 -7.03 5.29
C GLY A 69 -16.24 -7.09 4.17
N THR A 70 -15.89 -6.53 3.01
CA THR A 70 -16.63 -6.69 1.75
C THR A 70 -15.61 -6.70 0.63
N LYS A 71 -15.58 -7.79 -0.15
CA LYS A 71 -14.60 -7.92 -1.24
C LYS A 71 -15.00 -7.03 -2.43
N PRO A 72 -14.06 -6.29 -3.04
CA PRO A 72 -14.32 -5.57 -4.28
C PRO A 72 -14.76 -6.53 -5.39
N THR A 73 -15.81 -6.16 -6.13
CA THR A 73 -16.26 -6.90 -7.33
C THR A 73 -15.64 -6.33 -8.62
N LYS A 74 -14.93 -5.22 -8.52
CA LYS A 74 -14.19 -4.55 -9.59
C LYS A 74 -12.77 -4.27 -9.11
N ALA A 75 -11.84 -4.15 -10.05
CA ALA A 75 -10.50 -3.71 -9.72
C ALA A 75 -10.54 -2.26 -9.20
N ALA A 76 -9.78 -1.98 -8.15
CA ALA A 76 -9.59 -0.64 -7.63
C ALA A 76 -8.47 0.06 -8.42
N ASP A 77 -8.70 1.32 -8.79
CA ASP A 77 -7.72 2.14 -9.49
C ASP A 77 -6.66 2.70 -8.54
N LEU A 78 -7.01 2.92 -7.27
CA LEU A 78 -6.13 3.52 -6.26
C LEU A 78 -6.12 2.67 -4.99
N ALA A 79 -4.98 2.67 -4.31
CA ALA A 79 -4.86 2.06 -2.98
C ALA A 79 -4.66 3.14 -1.90
N LEU A 80 -5.39 3.00 -0.79
CA LEU A 80 -5.17 3.77 0.43
C LEU A 80 -4.77 2.83 1.55
N VAL A 81 -3.57 3.02 2.08
CA VAL A 81 -3.05 2.29 3.24
C VAL A 81 -3.13 3.19 4.46
N VAL A 82 -4.04 2.87 5.39
CA VAL A 82 -4.18 3.61 6.65
C VAL A 82 -3.34 2.95 7.74
N THR A 83 -2.52 3.74 8.41
CA THR A 83 -1.55 3.28 9.40
C THR A 83 -1.63 4.07 10.71
N GLY A 84 -1.08 3.51 11.79
CA GLY A 84 -0.87 4.19 13.06
C GLY A 84 0.45 4.97 13.08
N SER A 85 0.87 5.43 14.26
CA SER A 85 2.10 6.21 14.43
C SER A 85 3.37 5.37 14.15
N SER A 86 3.49 4.21 14.78
CA SER A 86 4.62 3.30 14.55
C SER A 86 4.36 1.93 15.19
N ARG A 87 5.15 0.93 14.81
CA ARG A 87 5.42 -0.26 15.65
C ARG A 87 6.90 -0.56 15.61
N SER A 88 7.44 -0.96 16.76
CA SER A 88 8.82 -1.42 16.90
C SER A 88 9.13 -2.60 15.96
N GLY A 89 10.41 -2.80 15.64
CA GLY A 89 10.91 -4.05 15.06
C GLY A 89 10.98 -4.10 13.53
N GLY A 90 11.05 -2.97 12.83
CA GLY A 90 11.30 -2.94 11.37
C GLY A 90 10.05 -3.13 10.50
N SER A 91 8.85 -3.01 11.08
CA SER A 91 7.60 -3.09 10.32
C SER A 91 7.38 -1.91 9.36
N GLY A 92 8.05 -0.77 9.59
CA GLY A 92 8.05 0.40 8.71
C GLY A 92 8.60 0.10 7.32
N ALA A 93 9.83 -0.43 7.25
CA ALA A 93 10.44 -0.88 6.00
C ALA A 93 9.61 -1.95 5.27
N VAL A 94 8.98 -2.87 6.02
CA VAL A 94 8.05 -3.86 5.47
C VAL A 94 6.82 -3.20 4.83
N LEU A 95 6.25 -2.20 5.49
CA LEU A 95 5.14 -1.42 4.95
C LEU A 95 5.54 -0.63 3.70
N ALA A 96 6.72 0.00 3.71
CA ALA A 96 7.23 0.75 2.58
C ALA A 96 7.39 -0.14 1.33
N ALA A 97 8.00 -1.32 1.49
CA ALA A 97 8.12 -2.29 0.41
C ALA A 97 6.74 -2.79 -0.07
N LEU A 98 5.81 -3.09 0.84
CA LEU A 98 4.45 -3.49 0.47
C LEU A 98 3.74 -2.40 -0.33
N ALA A 99 3.82 -1.14 0.11
CA ALA A 99 3.20 0.00 -0.55
C ALA A 99 3.78 0.23 -1.95
N GLN A 100 5.09 0.08 -2.12
CA GLN A 100 5.74 0.12 -3.43
C GLN A 100 5.19 -0.95 -4.39
N GLY A 101 4.94 -2.18 -3.89
CA GLY A 101 4.33 -3.24 -4.70
C GLY A 101 2.88 -2.95 -5.09
N LEU A 102 2.12 -2.31 -4.20
CA LEU A 102 0.73 -1.88 -4.47
C LEU A 102 0.68 -0.79 -5.55
N ASP A 103 1.59 0.17 -5.47
CA ASP A 103 1.68 1.31 -6.39
C ASP A 103 1.79 0.90 -7.86
N GLY A 104 2.60 -0.12 -8.15
CA GLY A 104 2.87 -0.57 -9.51
C GLY A 104 1.68 -1.22 -10.25
N ALA A 105 0.59 -1.57 -9.57
CA ALA A 105 -0.54 -2.27 -10.20
C ALA A 105 -1.71 -1.35 -10.62
N GLY A 106 -1.84 -0.20 -9.96
CA GLY A 106 -2.95 0.72 -10.14
C GLY A 106 -2.53 2.05 -10.78
N ALA A 107 -3.36 3.06 -10.55
CA ALA A 107 -3.10 4.47 -10.83
C ALA A 107 -2.34 5.19 -9.70
N GLY A 108 -2.09 4.51 -8.57
CA GLY A 108 -1.29 5.06 -7.48
C GLY A 108 -1.65 4.55 -6.08
N THR A 109 -0.76 4.79 -5.12
CA THR A 109 -0.93 4.43 -3.70
C THR A 109 -0.68 5.61 -2.77
N VAL A 110 -1.54 5.76 -1.76
CA VAL A 110 -1.35 6.70 -0.65
C VAL A 110 -1.17 5.94 0.66
N VAL A 111 -0.12 6.25 1.42
CA VAL A 111 0.04 5.82 2.81
C VAL A 111 -0.32 6.98 3.75
N ALA A 112 -1.35 6.79 4.57
CA ALA A 112 -1.89 7.82 5.44
C ALA A 112 -1.82 7.40 6.92
N GLY A 113 -1.24 8.27 7.76
CA GLY A 113 -1.15 8.06 9.20
C GLY A 113 -1.40 9.34 10.01
N PRO A 114 -1.46 9.22 11.35
CA PRO A 114 -1.56 10.38 12.23
C PRO A 114 -0.26 11.19 12.23
N THR A 115 -0.27 12.37 12.84
CA THR A 115 0.93 13.23 12.99
C THR A 115 2.15 12.53 13.58
N GLY A 116 1.93 11.56 14.46
CA GLY A 116 3.00 10.72 15.02
C GLY A 116 3.69 9.80 14.00
N ALA A 117 3.04 9.50 12.88
CA ALA A 117 3.54 8.55 11.87
C ALA A 117 4.69 9.07 11.02
N SER A 118 4.92 10.37 11.01
CA SER A 118 6.04 11.01 10.32
C SER A 118 7.22 11.34 11.22
N ARG A 119 7.21 10.86 12.47
CA ARG A 119 8.39 10.91 13.34
C ARG A 119 9.35 9.78 12.96
N ASP A 120 10.59 9.87 13.43
CA ASP A 120 11.61 8.84 13.26
C ASP A 120 11.05 7.44 13.61
N GLU A 121 11.36 6.45 12.78
CA GLU A 121 10.82 5.07 12.84
C GLU A 121 9.29 4.96 12.66
N GLY A 122 8.64 6.06 12.28
CA GLY A 122 7.22 6.13 11.98
C GLY A 122 6.91 5.53 10.61
N TYR A 123 5.72 4.94 10.48
CA TYR A 123 5.32 4.27 9.22
C TYR A 123 5.32 5.20 8.00
N VAL A 124 4.91 6.45 8.18
CA VAL A 124 4.89 7.43 7.09
C VAL A 124 6.30 7.97 6.82
N ALA A 125 7.12 8.14 7.86
CA ALA A 125 8.53 8.53 7.69
C ALA A 125 9.29 7.50 6.84
N GLU A 126 9.16 6.22 7.16
CA GLU A 126 9.84 5.12 6.44
C GLU A 126 9.42 5.02 4.96
N VAL A 127 8.15 5.31 4.64
CA VAL A 127 7.68 5.36 3.24
C VAL A 127 8.28 6.57 2.52
N ARG A 128 8.38 7.73 3.18
CA ARG A 128 8.97 8.96 2.61
C ARG A 128 10.46 8.84 2.35
N ASP A 129 11.17 8.16 3.25
CA ASP A 129 12.62 7.96 3.14
C ASP A 129 12.98 6.93 2.06
N GLY A 130 12.03 6.06 1.69
CA GLY A 130 12.16 5.14 0.58
C GLY A 130 12.14 5.82 -0.79
N ALA A 131 12.76 5.18 -1.80
CA ALA A 131 12.80 5.67 -3.18
C ALA A 131 11.47 5.45 -3.97
N SER A 132 10.34 5.32 -3.27
CA SER A 132 9.07 4.92 -3.89
C SER A 132 8.26 6.10 -4.42
N ALA A 133 7.48 5.87 -5.48
CA ALA A 133 6.53 6.86 -6.01
C ALA A 133 5.25 6.99 -5.16
N VAL A 134 5.23 6.42 -3.95
CA VAL A 134 4.04 6.37 -3.10
C VAL A 134 3.79 7.73 -2.43
N SER A 135 2.56 8.23 -2.56
CA SER A 135 2.14 9.44 -1.84
C SER A 135 1.98 9.20 -0.34
N THR A 136 2.22 10.24 0.46
CA THR A 136 2.10 10.14 1.92
C THR A 136 1.32 11.28 2.56
N VAL A 137 0.55 10.95 3.60
CA VAL A 137 -0.20 11.90 4.42
C VAL A 137 0.01 11.59 5.90
N ASP A 138 0.37 12.56 6.72
CA ASP A 138 0.65 12.38 8.16
C ASP A 138 -0.27 13.21 9.06
N VAL A 139 -1.52 13.43 8.68
CA VAL A 139 -2.47 14.27 9.44
C VAL A 139 -3.86 13.64 9.59
N THR A 140 -3.97 12.30 9.61
CA THR A 140 -5.28 11.62 9.72
C THR A 140 -5.99 11.85 11.06
N ASP A 141 -5.26 12.27 12.09
CA ASP A 141 -5.74 12.67 13.42
C ASP A 141 -6.24 14.13 13.49
N ALA A 142 -6.05 14.91 12.41
CA ALA A 142 -6.58 16.26 12.30
C ALA A 142 -7.97 16.27 11.63
N ALA A 143 -8.78 17.30 11.92
CA ALA A 143 -10.11 17.46 11.30
C ALA A 143 -10.05 17.54 9.76
N ALA A 144 -8.96 18.07 9.20
CA ALA A 144 -8.75 18.14 7.76
C ALA A 144 -8.21 16.83 7.15
N GLY A 145 -7.79 15.84 7.96
CA GLY A 145 -7.10 14.62 7.54
C GLY A 145 -7.78 13.88 6.39
N PRO A 146 -9.08 13.52 6.50
CA PRO A 146 -9.80 12.85 5.42
C PRO A 146 -9.82 13.65 4.10
N VAL A 147 -9.88 14.97 4.17
CA VAL A 147 -9.84 15.84 2.99
C VAL A 147 -8.45 15.82 2.36
N VAL A 148 -7.39 15.86 3.18
CA VAL A 148 -5.99 15.77 2.68
C VAL A 148 -5.77 14.44 1.97
N VAL A 149 -6.25 13.34 2.54
CA VAL A 149 -6.16 12.00 1.93
C VAL A 149 -6.90 11.94 0.61
N ALA A 150 -8.11 12.49 0.53
CA ALA A 150 -8.88 12.52 -0.72
C ALA A 150 -8.16 13.35 -1.81
N LEU A 151 -7.57 14.49 -1.45
CA LEU A 151 -6.78 15.31 -2.38
C LEU A 151 -5.51 14.58 -2.82
N ALA A 152 -4.85 13.85 -1.93
CA ALA A 152 -3.66 13.05 -2.25
C ALA A 152 -4.01 11.93 -3.24
N LEU A 153 -5.12 11.23 -3.03
CA LEU A 153 -5.63 10.22 -3.96
C LEU A 153 -5.98 10.83 -5.33
N ALA A 154 -6.58 12.02 -5.36
CA ALA A 154 -6.85 12.72 -6.61
C ALA A 154 -5.56 13.11 -7.35
N ARG A 155 -4.49 13.42 -6.62
CA ARG A 155 -3.17 13.75 -7.17
C ARG A 155 -2.48 12.52 -7.76
N GLU A 156 -2.53 11.39 -7.05
CA GLU A 156 -2.10 10.06 -7.51
C GLU A 156 -2.83 9.66 -8.80
N ALA A 157 -4.17 9.81 -8.85
CA ALA A 157 -4.96 9.54 -10.05
C ALA A 157 -4.51 10.38 -11.27
N GLY A 158 -3.94 11.56 -11.02
CA GLY A 158 -3.34 12.43 -12.03
C GLY A 158 -1.89 12.08 -12.37
N GLY A 159 -1.33 10.99 -11.84
CA GLY A 159 0.05 10.54 -12.03
C GLY A 159 1.08 11.39 -11.28
N ASN A 160 0.68 12.06 -10.20
CA ASN A 160 1.56 12.91 -9.40
C ASN A 160 1.60 12.40 -7.97
N ASN A 161 2.79 12.09 -7.48
CA ASN A 161 3.01 11.73 -6.09
C ASN A 161 3.45 12.93 -5.24
N GLY A 162 3.41 12.77 -3.92
CA GLY A 162 3.92 13.77 -2.99
C GLY A 162 3.76 13.41 -1.52
N ALA A 163 4.29 14.27 -0.66
CA ALA A 163 4.23 14.15 0.79
C ALA A 163 3.53 15.37 1.39
N TRP A 164 2.39 15.17 2.05
CA TRP A 164 1.56 16.23 2.60
C TRP A 164 1.24 16.06 4.09
N GLY A 165 0.92 17.18 4.74
CA GLY A 165 0.39 17.22 6.11
C GLY A 165 1.18 18.14 7.05
N THR A 166 2.04 17.60 7.90
CA THR A 166 2.79 18.40 8.88
C THR A 166 3.96 19.16 8.26
N SER A 167 4.69 19.94 9.06
CA SER A 167 5.92 20.62 8.61
C SER A 167 7.06 19.68 8.18
N ARG A 168 6.94 18.38 8.45
CA ARG A 168 7.87 17.34 7.96
C ARG A 168 7.57 16.87 6.53
N SER A 169 6.49 17.38 5.93
CA SER A 169 6.05 17.04 4.58
C SER A 169 6.65 18.01 3.57
N ALA A 170 7.30 17.47 2.52
CA ALA A 170 8.04 18.27 1.53
C ALA A 170 7.13 19.17 0.67
N ASP A 171 5.89 18.72 0.41
CA ASP A 171 4.95 19.42 -0.49
C ASP A 171 3.94 20.29 0.27
N GLY A 172 4.14 20.46 1.59
CA GLY A 172 3.35 21.32 2.46
C GLY A 172 2.11 20.65 3.04
N ALA A 173 1.17 21.48 3.50
CA ALA A 173 0.06 21.00 4.32
C ALA A 173 -1.03 20.25 3.54
N LEU A 174 -1.22 20.60 2.27
CA LEU A 174 -2.28 20.09 1.42
C LEU A 174 -1.79 19.98 -0.04
N PRO A 175 -2.25 18.97 -0.80
CA PRO A 175 -2.08 18.93 -2.25
C PRO A 175 -2.70 20.15 -2.92
N ARG A 176 -2.08 20.64 -4.00
CA ARG A 176 -2.56 21.76 -4.82
C ARG A 176 -2.93 21.31 -6.22
#